data_AF-A0A2D6DWN5-F1
#
_entry.id   AF-A0A2D6DWN5-F1
#
_cell.length_a   1.000
_cell.length_b   1.000
_cell.length_c   1.000
_cell.angle_alpha   90.00
_cell.angle_beta   90.00
_cell.angle_gamma   90.00
#
_symmetry.space_group_name_H-M   'P 1'
#
loop_
_entity.id
_entity.type
_entity.pdbx_description
1 polymer ?
#
loop_
_entity_poly.entity_id
_entity_poly.type
_entity_poly.pdbx_seq_one_letter_code
_entity_poly.pdbx_strand_id
1 'polypeptide(L)'
;MALPLQHGDASALADSLQLMARVCDALELAKDLREESTVRELQQVLENLRVRQGLMPEEKKVWDALFELCPRLEEPFYPERSAREVSLHLRKRGTPVARSVVRMILAKWGLDVRGKKR
;
A
#
# COMPACT_ATOMS: atom_id res chain seq x y z
N MET A 1 -9.61 14.62 -17.81
CA MET A 1 -9.43 13.23 -18.29
C MET A 1 -8.17 12.69 -17.65
N ALA A 2 -8.24 11.59 -16.90
CA ALA A 2 -7.05 10.99 -16.28
C ALA A 2 -6.36 10.12 -17.33
N LEU A 3 -5.10 10.42 -17.64
CA LEU A 3 -4.29 9.61 -18.55
C LEU A 3 -3.98 8.25 -17.88
N PRO A 4 -3.92 7.14 -18.64
CA PRO A 4 -3.52 5.86 -18.09
C PRO A 4 -2.10 5.96 -17.53
N LEU A 5 -1.87 5.37 -16.35
CA LEU A 5 -0.56 5.22 -15.73
C LEU A 5 0.44 4.65 -16.75
N GLN A 6 1.52 5.38 -17.03
CA GLN A 6 2.58 4.87 -17.90
C GLN A 6 3.39 3.80 -17.15
N HIS A 7 4.07 2.92 -17.88
CA HIS A 7 4.85 1.81 -17.28
C HIS A 7 5.88 2.27 -16.22
N GLY A 8 6.34 3.52 -16.27
CA GLY A 8 7.19 4.14 -15.24
C GLY A 8 6.47 4.38 -13.90
N ASP A 9 5.17 4.70 -13.93
CA ASP A 9 4.37 4.97 -12.73
C ASP A 9 4.11 3.70 -11.91
N ALA A 10 4.09 2.54 -12.57
CA ALA A 10 3.91 1.24 -11.90
C ALA A 10 5.09 0.92 -10.97
N SER A 11 6.34 1.12 -11.44
CA SER A 11 7.53 0.90 -10.61
C SER A 11 7.56 1.85 -9.40
N ALA A 12 7.18 3.11 -9.61
CA ALA A 12 7.12 4.09 -8.54
C ALA A 12 6.12 3.70 -7.43
N LEU A 13 5.00 3.05 -7.77
CA LEU A 13 4.02 2.60 -6.78
C LEU A 13 4.53 1.40 -5.97
N ALA A 14 5.20 0.44 -6.62
CA ALA A 14 5.84 -0.67 -5.91
C ALA A 14 6.91 -0.17 -4.94
N ASP A 15 7.79 0.73 -5.40
CA ASP A 15 8.83 1.34 -4.56
C ASP A 15 8.24 2.13 -3.40
N SER A 16 7.12 2.82 -3.64
CA SER A 16 6.42 3.58 -2.60
C SER A 16 5.81 2.66 -1.53
N LEU A 17 5.27 1.50 -1.92
CA LEU A 17 4.78 0.51 -0.96
C LEU A 17 5.92 -0.08 -0.12
N GLN A 18 7.07 -0.36 -0.73
CA GLN A 18 8.26 -0.81 0.00
C GLN A 18 8.77 0.26 0.96
N LEU A 19 8.81 1.52 0.53
CA LEU A 19 9.20 2.63 1.37
C LEU A 19 8.23 2.83 2.54
N MET A 20 6.93 2.71 2.30
CA MET A 20 5.92 2.77 3.36
C MET A 20 6.12 1.70 4.43
N ALA A 21 6.37 0.44 4.03
CA ALA A 21 6.63 -0.65 4.98
C ALA A 21 7.84 -0.33 5.87
N ARG A 22 8.97 0.07 5.27
CA ARG A 22 10.18 0.44 6.00
C ARG A 22 9.99 1.63 6.94
N VAL A 23 9.19 2.63 6.52
CA VAL A 23 8.89 3.79 7.37
C VAL A 23 7.98 3.40 8.52
N CYS A 24 7.05 2.45 8.34
CA CYS A 24 6.28 1.88 9.44
C CYS A 24 7.18 1.16 10.45
N ASP A 25 8.10 0.32 9.99
CA ASP A 25 9.06 -0.38 10.86
C ASP A 25 9.95 0.61 11.63
N ALA A 26 10.49 1.62 10.94
CA ALA A 26 11.28 2.67 11.55
C ALA A 26 10.47 3.49 12.58
N LEU A 27 9.18 3.71 12.32
CA LEU A 27 8.29 4.43 13.22
C LEU A 27 8.00 3.63 14.49
N GLU A 28 7.84 2.31 14.39
CA GLU A 28 7.73 1.44 15.56
C GLU A 28 9.00 1.47 16.40
N LEU A 29 10.17 1.33 15.77
CA LEU A 29 11.45 1.44 16.44
C LEU A 29 11.65 2.81 17.12
N ALA A 30 11.30 3.90 16.44
CA ALA A 30 11.41 5.25 17.01
C ALA A 30 10.49 5.45 18.22
N LYS A 31 9.30 4.85 18.22
CA LYS A 31 8.39 4.85 19.38
C LYS A 31 8.98 4.06 20.55
N ASP A 32 9.56 2.90 20.28
CA ASP A 32 10.19 2.06 21.30
C ASP A 32 11.38 2.77 21.96
N LEU A 33 12.16 3.50 21.16
CA LEU A 33 13.28 4.33 21.63
C LEU A 33 12.83 5.67 22.25
N ARG A 34 11.54 6.02 22.15
CA ARG A 34 10.95 7.29 22.62
C ARG A 34 11.55 8.54 21.95
N GLU A 35 11.99 8.42 20.70
CA GLU A 35 12.55 9.51 19.90
C GLU A 35 11.42 10.34 19.24
N GLU A 36 10.85 11.29 19.99
CA GLU A 36 9.65 12.04 19.56
C GLU A 36 9.84 12.85 18.27
N SER A 37 11.04 13.39 18.02
CA SER A 37 11.35 14.14 16.79
C SER A 37 11.29 13.22 15.57
N THR A 38 11.96 12.07 15.63
CA THR A 38 11.96 11.05 14.58
C THR A 38 10.56 10.49 14.34
N VAL A 39 9.77 10.27 15.40
CA VAL A 39 8.36 9.86 15.26
C VAL A 39 7.57 10.87 14.42
N ARG A 40 7.71 12.18 14.69
CA ARG A 40 7.00 13.22 13.94
C ARG A 40 7.45 13.28 12.48
N GLU A 41 8.76 13.18 12.22
CA GLU A 41 9.30 13.18 10.86
C GLU A 41 8.81 11.97 10.05
N LEU A 42 8.85 10.77 10.63
CA LEU A 42 8.39 9.54 9.97
C LEU A 42 6.87 9.56 9.72
N GLN A 43 6.09 10.11 10.65
CA GLN A 43 4.65 10.34 10.43
C GLN A 43 4.40 11.29 9.24
N GLN A 44 5.17 12.38 9.13
CA GLN A 44 5.06 13.30 8.00
C GLN A 44 5.43 12.63 6.67
N VAL A 45 6.45 11.76 6.66
CA VAL A 45 6.82 10.97 5.47
C VAL A 45 5.67 10.05 5.06
N LEU A 46 5.03 9.36 6.00
CA LEU A 46 3.86 8.51 5.71
C LEU A 46 2.71 9.31 5.11
N GLU A 47 2.34 10.46 5.70
CA GLU A 47 1.27 11.30 5.15
C GLU A 47 1.60 11.80 3.74
N ASN A 48 2.85 12.14 3.46
CA ASN A 48 3.29 12.53 2.12
C ASN A 48 3.19 11.37 1.11
N LEU A 49 3.52 10.14 1.54
CA LEU A 49 3.41 8.95 0.68
C LEU A 49 1.95 8.58 0.39
N ARG A 50 1.05 8.85 1.34
CA ARG A 50 -0.39 8.59 1.21
C ARG A 50 -1.02 9.39 0.07
N VAL A 51 -0.63 10.66 -0.09
CA VAL A 51 -1.22 11.55 -1.10
C VAL A 51 -0.71 11.17 -2.49
N ARG A 52 -1.60 10.61 -3.32
CA ARG A 52 -1.32 10.27 -4.72
C ARG A 52 -2.31 10.89 -5.68
N GLN A 53 -1.79 11.42 -6.79
CA GLN A 53 -2.57 11.90 -7.92
C GLN A 53 -2.54 10.87 -9.05
N GLY A 54 -3.53 10.90 -9.95
CA GLY A 54 -3.57 10.03 -11.13
C GLY A 54 -4.14 8.62 -10.91
N LEU A 55 -4.47 8.24 -9.67
CA LEU A 55 -5.15 6.97 -9.39
C LEU A 55 -6.64 7.05 -9.76
N MET A 56 -7.14 6.02 -10.44
CA MET A 56 -8.58 5.83 -10.65
C MET A 56 -9.29 5.60 -9.30
N PRO A 57 -10.62 5.83 -9.20
CA PRO A 57 -11.33 5.72 -7.93
C PRO A 57 -11.18 4.37 -7.22
N GLU A 58 -11.11 3.25 -7.95
CA GLU A 58 -10.87 1.93 -7.36
C GLU A 58 -9.42 1.73 -6.93
N GLU A 59 -8.47 2.23 -7.71
CA GLU A 59 -7.04 2.19 -7.38
C GLU A 59 -6.75 3.00 -6.12
N LYS A 60 -7.39 4.16 -5.98
CA LYS A 60 -7.32 4.97 -4.76
C LYS A 60 -7.86 4.23 -3.53
N LYS A 61 -9.00 3.54 -3.66
CA LYS A 61 -9.54 2.71 -2.55
C LYS A 61 -8.56 1.62 -2.12
N VAL A 62 -7.94 0.95 -3.09
CA VAL A 62 -6.93 -0.09 -2.81
C VAL A 62 -5.70 0.51 -2.17
N TRP A 63 -5.22 1.66 -2.66
CA TRP A 63 -4.09 2.40 -2.10
C TRP A 63 -4.33 2.82 -0.66
N ASP A 64 -5.47 3.47 -0.39
CA ASP A 64 -5.85 3.90 0.96
C ASP A 64 -5.97 2.70 1.92
N ALA A 65 -6.53 1.59 1.46
CA ALA A 65 -6.63 0.37 2.26
C ALA A 65 -5.25 -0.25 2.56
N LEU A 66 -4.33 -0.25 1.60
CA LEU A 66 -2.96 -0.72 1.83
C LEU A 66 -2.22 0.17 2.81
N PHE A 67 -2.41 1.49 2.74
CA PHE A 67 -1.82 2.43 3.68
C PHE A 67 -2.27 2.16 5.13
N GLU A 68 -3.55 1.91 5.32
CA GLU A 68 -4.10 1.60 6.64
C GLU A 68 -3.67 0.22 7.17
N LEU A 69 -3.43 -0.72 6.26
CA LEU A 69 -2.93 -2.04 6.59
C LEU A 69 -1.41 -2.10 6.71
N CYS A 70 -0.68 -1.09 6.22
CA CYS A 70 0.78 -1.05 6.16
C CYS A 70 1.47 -1.42 7.49
N PRO A 71 1.01 -0.95 8.66
CA PRO A 71 1.59 -1.34 9.95
C PRO A 71 1.39 -2.82 10.33
N ARG A 72 0.64 -3.60 9.54
CA ARG A 72 0.27 -4.99 9.82
C ARG A 72 0.71 -5.96 8.72
N LEU A 73 1.30 -5.44 7.64
CA LEU A 73 1.79 -6.26 6.56
C LEU A 73 3.18 -6.74 6.94
N GLU A 74 3.29 -8.03 7.28
CA GLU A 74 4.58 -8.69 7.55
C GLU A 74 5.55 -8.47 6.37
N GLU A 75 6.81 -8.09 6.65
CA GLU A 75 7.87 -8.18 5.66
C GLU A 75 8.22 -9.65 5.37
N PRO A 76 8.47 -10.03 4.10
CA PRO A 76 8.31 -9.21 2.89
C PRO A 76 6.84 -9.09 2.45
N PHE A 77 6.46 -7.94 1.88
CA PHE A 77 5.11 -7.71 1.34
C PHE A 77 4.69 -8.84 0.40
N TYR A 78 3.69 -9.65 0.80
CA TYR A 78 3.16 -10.76 0.02
C TYR A 78 1.88 -10.34 -0.73
N PRO A 79 1.93 -10.01 -2.03
CA PRO A 79 0.82 -9.35 -2.71
C PRO A 79 -0.48 -10.16 -2.72
N GLU A 80 -0.42 -11.50 -2.68
CA GLU A 80 -1.61 -12.35 -2.57
C GLU A 80 -2.32 -12.32 -1.21
N ARG A 81 -1.56 -12.24 -0.11
CA ARG A 81 -2.11 -12.07 1.24
C ARG A 81 -2.70 -10.67 1.35
N SER A 82 -1.97 -9.67 0.87
CA SER A 82 -2.40 -8.28 0.80
C SER A 82 -3.71 -8.12 0.02
N ALA A 83 -3.89 -8.81 -1.12
CA ALA A 83 -5.13 -8.71 -1.90
C ALA A 83 -6.38 -9.23 -1.17
N ARG A 84 -6.24 -10.31 -0.38
CA ARG A 84 -7.34 -10.85 0.43
C ARG A 84 -7.67 -9.93 1.59
N GLU A 85 -6.65 -9.44 2.28
CA GLU A 85 -6.79 -8.56 3.43
C GLU A 85 -7.39 -7.21 3.05
N VAL A 86 -6.91 -6.60 1.96
CA VAL A 86 -7.46 -5.37 1.40
C VAL A 86 -8.93 -5.54 1.02
N SER A 87 -9.29 -6.63 0.31
CA SER A 87 -10.69 -6.88 -0.07
C SER A 87 -11.60 -7.05 1.15
N LEU A 88 -11.12 -7.76 2.17
CA LEU A 88 -11.86 -7.94 3.44
C LEU A 88 -12.00 -6.62 4.19
N HIS A 89 -10.94 -5.81 4.26
CA HIS A 89 -10.93 -4.51 4.93
C HIS A 89 -11.90 -3.53 4.27
N LEU A 90 -11.87 -3.43 2.94
CA LEU A 90 -12.79 -2.60 2.15
C LEU A 90 -14.24 -3.04 2.32
N ARG A 91 -14.51 -4.35 2.39
CA ARG A 91 -15.85 -4.87 2.68
C ARG A 91 -16.33 -4.45 4.08
N LYS A 92 -15.46 -4.51 5.09
CA LYS A 92 -15.80 -4.07 6.46
C LYS A 92 -16.08 -2.56 6.55
N ARG A 93 -15.48 -1.76 5.67
CA ARG A 93 -15.71 -0.31 5.56
C ARG A 93 -16.93 0.09 4.73
N GLY A 94 -17.70 -0.87 4.22
CA GLY A 94 -18.87 -0.58 3.38
C GLY A 94 -18.53 -0.16 1.95
N THR A 95 -17.28 -0.31 1.51
CA THR A 95 -16.82 0.03 0.15
C THR A 95 -16.25 -1.21 -0.55
N PRO A 96 -17.06 -2.27 -0.75
CA PRO A 96 -16.55 -3.57 -1.19
C PRO A 96 -15.86 -3.48 -2.55
N VAL A 97 -14.65 -4.05 -2.63
CA VAL A 97 -13.92 -4.29 -3.87
C VAL A 97 -13.59 -5.78 -3.94
N ALA A 98 -13.91 -6.41 -5.06
CA ALA A 98 -13.69 -7.84 -5.25
C ALA A 98 -12.18 -8.16 -5.22
N ARG A 99 -11.81 -9.28 -4.59
CA ARG A 99 -10.41 -9.73 -4.51
C ARG A 99 -9.74 -9.83 -5.89
N SER A 100 -10.47 -10.23 -6.93
CA SER A 100 -9.97 -10.29 -8.31
C SER A 100 -9.58 -8.90 -8.84
N VAL A 101 -10.38 -7.88 -8.54
CA VAL A 101 -10.11 -6.47 -8.90
C VAL A 101 -8.90 -5.96 -8.14
N VAL A 102 -8.80 -6.23 -6.84
CA VAL A 102 -7.61 -5.87 -6.04
C VAL A 102 -6.36 -6.50 -6.64
N ARG A 103 -6.38 -7.79 -6.99
CA ARG A 103 -5.26 -8.46 -7.65
C ARG A 103 -4.88 -7.79 -8.97
N MET A 104 -5.87 -7.48 -9.81
CA MET A 104 -5.61 -6.79 -11.08
C MET A 104 -4.93 -5.42 -10.85
N ILE A 105 -5.38 -4.66 -9.86
CA ILE A 105 -4.78 -3.37 -9.50
C ILE A 105 -3.33 -3.54 -9.02
N LEU A 106 -3.08 -4.47 -8.09
CA LEU A 106 -1.71 -4.75 -7.63
C LEU A 106 -0.80 -5.20 -8.78
N ALA A 107 -1.30 -6.03 -9.70
CA ALA A 107 -0.55 -6.46 -10.88
C ALA A 107 -0.21 -5.29 -11.81
N LYS A 108 -1.12 -4.32 -11.98
CA LYS A 108 -0.86 -3.09 -12.76
C LYS A 108 0.26 -2.27 -12.15
N TRP A 109 0.43 -2.31 -10.83
CA TRP A 109 1.52 -1.64 -10.13
C TRP A 109 2.81 -2.46 -10.09
N GLY A 110 2.91 -3.52 -10.90
CA GLY A 110 4.12 -4.34 -10.98
C GLY A 110 4.33 -5.28 -9.78
N LEU A 111 3.36 -5.43 -8.89
CA LEU A 111 3.45 -6.37 -7.77
C LEU A 111 3.08 -7.78 -8.23
N ASP A 112 3.93 -8.77 -7.91
CA ASP A 112 3.66 -10.16 -8.27
C ASP A 112 2.57 -10.78 -7.37
N VAL A 113 1.32 -10.63 -7.81
CA VAL A 113 0.12 -11.25 -7.23
C VAL A 113 -0.14 -12.67 -7.77
N ARG A 114 0.76 -13.27 -8.55
CA ARG A 114 0.64 -14.68 -8.91
C ARG A 114 1.12 -15.48 -7.70
N GLY A 115 0.19 -16.12 -7.00
CA GLY A 115 0.53 -17.13 -6.00
C GLY A 115 1.53 -18.06 -6.62
N LYS A 116 2.67 -18.26 -5.94
CA LYS A 116 3.80 -19.06 -6.39
C LYS A 116 3.29 -20.15 -7.33
N LYS A 117 3.58 -20.03 -8.63
CA LYS A 117 3.53 -21.21 -9.50
C LYS A 117 4.54 -22.16 -8.87
N ARG A 118 4.02 -23.21 -8.25
CA ARG A 118 4.82 -24.39 -7.89
C ARG A 118 5.55 -24.88 -9.12
#